data_AF-A0A3D5Q9B6-F1
#
_entry.id   AF-A0A3D5Q9B6-F1
#
_cell.length_a   1.000
_cell.length_b   1.000
_cell.length_c   1.000
_cell.angle_alpha   90.00
_cell.angle_beta   90.00
_cell.angle_gamma   90.00
#
_symmetry.space_group_name_H-M   'P 1'
#
loop_
_entity.id
_entity.type
_entity.pdbx_description
1 polymer ?
#
loop_
_entity_poly.entity_id
_entity_poly.type
_entity_poly.pdbx_seq_one_letter_code
_entity_poly.pdbx_strand_id
1 'polypeptide(L)'
;YKGLEKTEIQNGTAIYANLAVFKNNKLISTARPEKVFYSNSERPFSEVSIHSTLKEDLYIVLQNWLDGGRAADFMFKINPLVIWMWIGSFILTFGGLLALWPGKGSQLNPKMYEEVSS
;
A
#
# COMPACT_ATOMS: atom_id res chain seq x y z
N TYR A 1 -20.32 13.34 3.09
CA TYR A 1 -20.28 12.24 4.07
C TYR A 1 -21.69 12.02 4.62
N LYS A 2 -22.14 10.77 4.81
CA LYS A 2 -23.53 10.43 5.19
C LYS A 2 -23.77 10.24 6.70
N GLY A 3 -22.77 10.47 7.55
CA GLY A 3 -22.86 10.21 9.00
C GLY A 3 -22.17 8.91 9.41
N LEU A 4 -21.93 8.74 10.73
CA LEU A 4 -21.23 7.56 11.25
C LEU A 4 -22.23 6.42 11.37
N GLU A 5 -21.80 5.25 10.95
CA GLU A 5 -22.56 4.02 11.11
C GLU A 5 -21.83 3.13 12.12
N LYS A 6 -22.59 2.47 12.98
CA LYS A 6 -22.09 1.54 13.98
C LYS A 6 -22.57 0.13 13.62
N THR A 7 -21.66 -0.83 13.63
CA THR A 7 -21.98 -2.26 13.51
C THR A 7 -21.36 -3.03 14.66
N GLU A 8 -22.10 -3.99 15.20
CA GLU A 8 -21.54 -4.96 16.14
C GLU A 8 -20.81 -6.04 15.36
N ILE A 9 -19.66 -6.45 15.86
CA ILE A 9 -18.85 -7.56 15.34
C ILE A 9 -18.64 -8.58 16.47
N GLN A 10 -18.25 -9.81 16.12
CA GLN A 10 -18.16 -10.92 17.08
C GLN A 10 -17.44 -10.57 18.40
N ASN A 11 -16.38 -9.75 18.33
CA ASN A 11 -15.56 -9.37 19.49
C ASN A 11 -15.47 -7.86 19.71
N GLY A 12 -16.51 -7.09 19.37
CA GLY A 12 -16.43 -5.65 19.54
C GLY A 12 -17.48 -4.82 18.81
N THR A 13 -17.17 -3.55 18.70
CA THR A 13 -17.97 -2.57 17.95
C THR A 13 -17.10 -1.92 16.88
N ALA A 14 -17.61 -1.84 15.67
CA ALA A 14 -17.01 -1.12 14.56
C ALA A 14 -17.81 0.16 14.27
N ILE A 15 -17.09 1.27 14.14
CA ILE A 15 -17.65 2.57 13.76
C ILE A 15 -17.00 2.99 12.45
N TYR A 16 -17.80 3.25 11.41
CA TYR A 16 -17.28 3.54 10.08
C TYR A 16 -18.02 4.69 9.41
N ALA A 17 -17.42 5.18 8.34
CA ALA A 17 -17.92 6.31 7.58
C ALA A 17 -17.91 6.00 6.07
N ASN A 18 -19.05 6.15 5.41
CA ASN A 18 -19.11 6.02 3.95
C ASN A 18 -18.76 7.36 3.27
N LEU A 19 -17.62 7.38 2.57
CA LEU A 19 -17.08 8.56 1.89
C LEU A 19 -17.01 8.31 0.38
N ALA A 20 -17.64 9.16 -0.41
CA ALA A 20 -17.46 9.17 -1.86
C ALA A 20 -16.22 9.99 -2.22
N VAL A 21 -15.29 9.40 -2.96
CA VAL A 21 -14.03 10.03 -3.37
C VAL A 21 -14.14 10.45 -4.83
N PHE A 22 -13.96 11.75 -5.07
CA PHE A 22 -14.02 12.34 -6.40
C PHE A 22 -12.65 12.86 -6.83
N LYS A 23 -12.35 12.69 -8.12
CA LYS A 23 -11.21 13.32 -8.79
C LYS A 23 -11.72 13.94 -10.09
N ASN A 24 -11.50 15.24 -10.28
CA ASN A 24 -11.98 15.98 -11.45
C ASN A 24 -13.48 15.77 -11.74
N ASN A 25 -14.32 15.90 -10.71
CA ASN A 25 -15.77 15.68 -10.76
C ASN A 25 -16.22 14.25 -11.16
N LYS A 26 -15.30 13.30 -11.31
CA LYS A 26 -15.59 11.89 -11.53
C LYS A 26 -15.46 11.12 -10.23
N LEU A 27 -16.46 10.31 -9.90
CA LEU A 27 -16.38 9.36 -8.80
C LEU A 27 -15.32 8.31 -9.14
N ILE A 28 -14.29 8.20 -8.32
CA ILE A 28 -13.19 7.24 -8.51
C ILE A 28 -13.29 6.05 -7.56
N SER A 29 -13.80 6.24 -6.34
CA SER A 29 -13.95 5.18 -5.35
C SER A 29 -14.91 5.60 -4.24
N THR A 30 -15.37 4.61 -3.47
CA THR A 30 -16.04 4.81 -2.19
C THR A 30 -15.12 4.30 -1.08
N ALA A 31 -14.67 5.20 -0.23
CA ALA A 31 -13.84 4.88 0.91
C ALA A 31 -14.69 4.62 2.16
N ARG A 32 -14.27 3.63 2.93
CA ARG A 32 -14.91 3.24 4.19
C ARG A 32 -13.85 3.13 5.29
N PRO A 33 -13.32 4.26 5.80
CA PRO A 33 -12.48 4.23 6.98
C PRO A 33 -13.30 3.76 8.19
N GLU A 34 -12.68 2.96 9.04
CA GLU A 34 -13.33 2.32 10.18
C GLU A 34 -12.46 2.42 11.43
N LYS A 35 -13.11 2.46 12.60
CA LYS A 35 -12.47 2.35 13.90
C LYS A 35 -13.16 1.25 14.69
N VAL A 36 -12.39 0.24 15.08
CA VAL A 36 -12.85 -0.97 15.75
C VAL A 36 -12.45 -0.94 17.22
N PHE A 37 -13.43 -1.15 18.10
CA PHE A 37 -13.26 -1.30 19.55
C PHE A 37 -13.44 -2.77 19.90
N TYR A 38 -12.34 -3.47 20.14
CA TYR A 38 -12.39 -4.86 20.58
C TYR A 38 -12.63 -4.95 22.08
N SER A 39 -13.46 -5.90 22.52
CA SER A 39 -13.78 -6.09 23.94
C SER A 39 -12.58 -6.48 24.80
N ASN A 40 -11.52 -7.01 24.18
CA ASN A 40 -10.28 -7.44 24.83
C ASN A 40 -9.14 -6.42 24.72
N SER A 41 -9.40 -5.21 24.20
CA SER A 41 -8.38 -4.18 24.03
C SER A 41 -8.87 -2.84 24.57
N GLU A 42 -8.04 -2.17 25.37
CA GLU A 42 -8.32 -0.82 25.87
C GLU A 42 -8.20 0.25 24.79
N ARG A 43 -7.53 -0.04 23.66
CA ARG A 43 -7.30 0.91 22.58
C ARG A 43 -8.05 0.50 21.31
N PRO A 44 -8.74 1.45 20.63
CA PRO A 44 -9.35 1.15 19.36
C PRO A 44 -8.31 0.99 18.25
N PHE A 45 -8.61 0.12 17.30
CA PHE A 45 -7.85 -0.07 16.07
C PHE A 45 -8.46 0.76 14.96
N SER A 46 -7.63 1.49 14.22
CA SER A 46 -8.10 2.28 13.07
C SER A 46 -7.79 1.52 11.78
N GLU A 47 -8.84 1.16 11.05
CA GLU A 47 -8.74 0.57 9.73
C GLU A 47 -8.80 1.67 8.67
N VAL A 48 -7.76 1.72 7.85
CA VAL A 48 -7.54 2.78 6.88
C VAL A 48 -8.14 2.34 5.55
N SER A 49 -8.92 3.22 4.94
CA SER A 49 -9.39 2.98 3.57
C SER A 49 -8.32 3.46 2.60
N ILE A 50 -7.85 2.56 1.73
CA ILE A 50 -6.77 2.81 0.78
C ILE A 50 -7.33 2.73 -0.63
N HIS A 51 -7.05 3.75 -1.43
CA HIS A 51 -7.28 3.74 -2.86
C HIS A 51 -5.96 3.95 -3.61
N SER A 52 -5.46 2.88 -4.21
CA SER A 52 -4.18 2.88 -4.92
C SER A 52 -4.35 3.11 -6.43
N THR A 53 -3.46 3.91 -7.00
CA THR A 53 -3.34 4.13 -8.44
C THR A 53 -1.88 3.99 -8.89
N LEU A 54 -1.62 3.95 -10.19
CA LEU A 54 -0.23 3.91 -10.72
C LEU A 54 0.62 5.13 -10.33
N LYS A 55 -0.02 6.25 -9.97
CA LYS A 55 0.67 7.51 -9.64
C LYS A 55 0.78 7.72 -8.13
N GLU A 56 -0.28 7.41 -7.40
CA GLU A 56 -0.43 7.75 -5.99
C GLU A 56 -1.38 6.81 -5.26
N ASP A 57 -1.16 6.69 -3.96
CA ASP A 57 -2.04 6.00 -3.02
C ASP A 57 -2.73 7.01 -2.11
N LEU A 58 -4.06 6.97 -2.06
CA LEU A 58 -4.87 7.78 -1.16
C LEU A 58 -5.24 6.95 0.07
N TYR A 59 -4.80 7.41 1.23
CA TYR A 59 -5.12 6.85 2.53
C TYR A 59 -6.10 7.76 3.24
N ILE A 60 -7.17 7.16 3.76
CA ILE A 60 -8.23 7.87 4.49
C ILE A 60 -8.41 7.19 5.84
N VAL A 61 -8.26 7.96 6.91
CA VAL A 61 -8.33 7.49 8.30
C VAL A 61 -9.40 8.27 9.05
N LEU A 62 -10.26 7.57 9.80
CA LEU A 62 -11.17 8.18 10.76
C LEU A 62 -10.43 8.45 12.08
N GLN A 63 -10.07 9.71 12.34
CA GLN A 63 -9.27 10.08 13.52
C GLN A 63 -10.12 10.21 14.77
N ASN A 64 -11.20 11.00 14.70
CA ASN A 64 -12.07 11.23 15.85
C ASN A 64 -13.49 11.60 15.39
N TRP A 65 -14.43 11.67 16.31
CA TRP A 65 -15.76 12.23 16.06
C TRP A 65 -16.29 12.96 17.28
N LEU A 66 -17.16 13.93 17.00
CA LEU A 66 -17.77 14.83 17.96
C LEU A 66 -19.29 14.77 17.84
N ASP A 67 -19.98 15.33 18.83
CA ASP A 67 -21.44 15.52 18.81
C ASP A 67 -22.25 14.24 18.54
N GLY A 68 -21.81 13.11 19.11
CA GLY A 68 -22.47 11.82 18.94
C GLY A 68 -22.34 11.22 17.53
N GLY A 69 -21.37 11.69 16.74
CA GLY A 69 -21.11 11.21 15.37
C GLY A 69 -21.70 12.07 14.26
N ARG A 70 -22.19 13.27 14.60
CA ARG A 70 -22.64 14.28 13.63
C ARG A 70 -21.47 14.98 12.93
N ALA A 71 -20.33 15.09 13.60
CA ALA A 71 -19.09 15.60 13.05
C ALA A 71 -17.98 14.56 13.22
N ALA A 72 -17.12 14.41 12.22
CA ALA A 72 -16.01 13.46 12.23
C ALA A 72 -14.77 14.06 11.58
N ASP A 73 -13.62 13.83 12.20
CA ASP A 73 -12.31 14.25 11.73
C ASP A 73 -11.68 13.13 10.91
N PHE A 74 -11.34 13.44 9.66
CA PHE A 74 -10.71 12.52 8.74
C PHE A 74 -9.30 13.00 8.38
N MET A 75 -8.34 12.09 8.40
CA MET A 75 -7.01 12.35 7.84
C MET A 75 -6.94 11.80 6.42
N PHE A 76 -6.56 12.67 5.48
CA PHE A 76 -6.31 12.29 4.09
C PHE A 76 -4.81 12.38 3.82
N LYS A 77 -4.20 11.29 3.37
CA LYS A 77 -2.77 11.25 3.03
C LYS A 77 -2.60 10.69 1.63
N ILE A 78 -1.89 11.44 0.79
CA ILE A 78 -1.55 11.02 -0.57
C ILE A 78 -0.08 10.64 -0.57
N ASN A 79 0.21 9.37 -0.86
CA ASN A 79 1.57 8.85 -0.98
C ASN A 79 1.87 8.62 -2.47
N PRO A 80 2.62 9.51 -3.13
CA PRO A 80 2.99 9.29 -4.52
C PRO A 80 4.01 8.15 -4.64
N LEU A 81 3.97 7.44 -5.77
CA LEU A 81 5.01 6.51 -6.25
C LEU A 81 5.24 5.20 -5.47
N VAL A 82 4.36 4.79 -4.55
CA VAL A 82 4.52 3.53 -3.79
C VAL A 82 4.65 2.31 -4.72
N ILE A 83 3.84 2.23 -5.78
CA ILE A 83 3.92 1.13 -6.75
C ILE A 83 5.27 1.05 -7.48
N TRP A 84 5.97 2.19 -7.65
CA TRP A 84 7.26 2.23 -8.31
C TRP A 84 8.37 1.59 -7.46
N MET A 85 8.23 1.60 -6.14
CA MET A 85 9.12 0.84 -5.25
C MET A 85 9.03 -0.66 -5.52
N TRP A 86 7.81 -1.17 -5.69
CA TRP A 86 7.58 -2.56 -6.03
C TRP A 86 8.10 -2.91 -7.43
N ILE A 87 7.84 -2.05 -8.42
CA ILE A 87 8.39 -2.21 -9.78
C ILE A 87 9.92 -2.25 -9.75
N GLY A 88 10.57 -1.33 -9.02
CA GLY A 88 12.01 -1.32 -8.85
C GLY A 88 12.54 -2.62 -8.24
N SER A 89 11.87 -3.15 -7.21
CA SER A 89 12.22 -4.44 -6.61
C SER A 89 12.14 -5.58 -7.63
N PHE A 90 11.07 -5.66 -8.41
CA PHE A 90 10.94 -6.69 -9.45
C PHE A 90 12.01 -6.59 -10.53
N ILE A 91 12.33 -5.36 -10.98
CA ILE A 91 13.40 -5.12 -11.96
C ILE A 91 14.75 -5.59 -11.43
N LEU A 92 15.08 -5.26 -10.18
CA LEU A 92 16.35 -5.67 -9.57
C LEU A 92 16.43 -7.18 -9.40
N THR A 93 15.37 -7.82 -8.91
CA THR A 93 15.32 -9.28 -8.78
C THR A 93 15.46 -9.95 -10.14
N PHE A 94 14.73 -9.49 -11.15
CA PHE A 94 14.80 -10.08 -12.49
C PHE A 94 16.15 -9.83 -13.16
N GLY A 95 16.70 -8.62 -13.04
CA GLY A 95 18.05 -8.29 -13.53
C GLY A 95 19.14 -9.12 -12.86
N GLY A 96 19.04 -9.33 -11.54
CA GLY A 96 19.93 -10.23 -10.80
C GLY A 96 19.82 -11.68 -11.26
N LEU A 97 18.60 -12.19 -11.46
CA LEU A 97 18.38 -13.53 -11.99
C LEU A 97 18.94 -13.70 -13.40
N LEU A 98 18.81 -12.69 -14.28
CA LEU A 98 19.40 -12.71 -15.61
C LEU A 98 20.94 -12.64 -15.57
N ALA A 99 21.51 -11.86 -14.66
CA ALA A 99 22.97 -11.77 -14.51
C ALA A 99 23.60 -13.06 -13.97
N LEU A 100 22.88 -13.76 -13.08
CA LEU A 100 23.26 -15.07 -12.55
C LEU A 100 22.86 -16.23 -13.47
N TRP A 101 22.03 -15.96 -14.48
CA TRP A 101 21.65 -16.99 -15.46
C TRP A 101 22.92 -17.49 -16.13
N PRO A 102 23.14 -18.81 -16.23
CA PRO A 102 24.34 -19.39 -16.83
C PRO A 102 24.33 -19.17 -18.35
N GLY A 103 24.63 -17.94 -18.75
CA GLY A 103 24.79 -17.48 -20.12
C GLY A 103 26.26 -17.30 -20.43
N LYS A 104 26.98 -18.42 -20.58
CA LYS A 104 28.19 -18.56 -21.41
C LYS A 104 29.15 -17.35 -21.44
N GLY A 105 29.74 -16.98 -20.30
CA GLY A 105 30.94 -16.15 -20.21
C GLY A 105 31.71 -16.57 -18.96
N SER A 106 32.98 -16.98 -18.99
CA SER A 106 34.06 -16.78 -19.95
C SER A 106 34.73 -18.11 -20.25
N GLN A 107 34.76 -18.53 -21.52
CA GLN A 107 35.75 -19.51 -21.97
C GLN A 107 37.11 -18.80 -21.93
N LEU A 108 37.86 -18.94 -20.83
CA LEU A 108 39.26 -18.54 -20.79
C LEU A 108 40.01 -19.40 -21.81
N ASN A 109 40.41 -18.79 -22.93
CA ASN A 109 41.11 -19.49 -24.01
C ASN A 109 42.52 -19.88 -23.52
N PRO A 110 42.86 -21.18 -23.37
CA PRO A 110 44.14 -21.61 -22.80
C PRO A 110 45.37 -21.27 -23.66
N LYS A 111 45.18 -20.85 -24.91
CA LYS A 111 46.27 -20.68 -25.89
C LYS A 111 47.25 -19.53 -25.58
N MET A 112 46.96 -18.67 -24.61
CA MET A 112 47.84 -17.54 -24.25
C MET A 112 49.04 -17.94 -23.37
N TYR A 113 49.08 -19.17 -22.84
CA TYR A 113 50.19 -19.62 -21.98
C TYR A 113 51.32 -20.31 -22.77
N GLU A 114 51.06 -20.81 -23.98
CA GLU A 114 52.06 -21.55 -24.76
C GLU A 114 53.02 -20.62 -25.53
N GLU A 115 52.58 -19.43 -25.94
CA GLU A 115 53.36 -18.53 -26.81
C GLU A 115 54.42 -17.69 -26.04
N VAL A 116 54.29 -17.56 -24.73
CA VAL A 116 55.25 -16.80 -23.88
C VAL A 116 56.37 -17.70 -23.33
N SER A 117 56.26 -19.02 -23.50
CA SER A 117 57.21 -20.01 -22.97
C SER A 117 58.20 -20.60 -23.99
N SER A 118 58.18 -20.14 -25.25
CA SER A 118 59.09 -20.56 -26.33
C SER A 118 60.00 -19.41 -26.77
#